data_AF-A0A1F4N9K0-F1
#
_entry.id   AF-A0A1F4N9K0-F1
#
_cell.length_a   1.000
_cell.length_b   1.000
_cell.length_c   1.000
_cell.angle_alpha   90.00
_cell.angle_beta   90.00
_cell.angle_gamma   90.00
#
_symmetry.space_group_name_H-M   'P 1'
#
loop_
_entity.id
_entity.type
_entity.pdbx_description
1 polymer ?
#
loop_
_entity_poly.entity_id
_entity_poly.type
_entity_poly.pdbx_seq_one_letter_code
_entity_poly.pdbx_strand_id
1 'polypeptide(L)' 'MIKVISLKHISPKDALRLVQESGVLPYLINWGCNIDEKNKRLVFQLKHGGGGFEEEVEATAGDLEKFIKSIDVKTEE' A
#
# COMPACT_ATOMS: atom_id res chain seq x y z
N MET A 1 11.37 -5.04 -0.76
CA MET A 1 10.94 -4.11 -1.82
C MET A 1 10.36 -2.85 -1.18
N ILE A 2 10.64 -1.67 -1.73
CA ILE A 2 10.02 -0.41 -1.29
C ILE A 2 9.10 0.09 -2.39
N LYS A 3 7.84 0.39 -2.06
CA LYS A 3 6.82 0.89 -2.97
C LYS A 3 6.31 2.24 -2.48
N VAL A 4 6.47 3.27 -3.29
CA VAL A 4 6.01 4.63 -2.99
C VAL A 4 4.76 4.92 -3.79
N ILE A 5 3.68 5.25 -3.12
CA ILE A 5 2.38 5.52 -3.72
C ILE A 5 1.96 6.94 -3.34
N SER A 6 1.68 7.76 -4.35
CA SER A 6 1.22 9.14 -4.14
C SER A 6 -0.30 9.19 -4.21
N LEU A 7 -0.90 9.90 -3.27
CA LEU A 7 -2.34 10.07 -3.12
C LEU A 7 -2.72 11.50 -3.52
N LYS A 8 -3.87 11.65 -4.16
CA LYS A 8 -4.36 12.96 -4.62
C LYS A 8 -5.59 13.40 -3.83
N HIS A 9 -6.49 12.47 -3.58
CA HIS A 9 -7.86 12.75 -3.12
C HIS A 9 -8.04 12.38 -1.65
N ILE A 10 -7.49 11.26 -1.22
CA ILE A 10 -7.62 10.80 0.17
C ILE A 10 -6.40 11.14 1.01
N SER A 11 -6.60 11.27 2.32
CA SER A 11 -5.51 11.45 3.27
C SER A 11 -4.68 10.17 3.38
N PRO A 12 -3.35 10.26 3.52
CA PRO A 12 -2.48 9.10 3.68
C PRO A 12 -2.86 8.20 4.87
N LYS A 13 -3.33 8.79 5.98
CA LYS A 13 -3.80 8.03 7.15
C LYS A 13 -5.05 7.22 6.86
N ASP A 14 -6.05 7.82 6.21
CA ASP A 14 -7.27 7.13 5.80
C ASP A 14 -6.98 6.03 4.78
N ALA A 15 -6.13 6.32 3.80
CA ALA A 15 -5.67 5.33 2.83
C ALA A 15 -5.01 4.12 3.51
N LEU A 16 -4.11 4.36 4.49
CA LEU A 16 -3.48 3.29 5.25
C LEU A 16 -4.50 2.48 6.05
N ARG A 17 -5.48 3.15 6.67
CA ARG A 17 -6.55 2.47 7.42
C ARG A 17 -7.34 1.54 6.51
N LEU A 18 -7.75 2.02 5.34
CA LEU A 18 -8.47 1.21 4.35
C LEU A 18 -7.65 0.02 3.84
N VAL A 19 -6.33 0.19 3.68
CA VAL A 19 -5.41 -0.91 3.32
C VAL A 19 -5.35 -1.98 4.43
N GLN A 20 -5.33 -1.57 5.69
CA GLN A 20 -5.36 -2.50 6.82
C GLN A 20 -6.69 -3.23 6.93
N GLU A 21 -7.81 -2.54 6.69
CA GLU A 21 -9.15 -3.10 6.74
C GLU A 21 -9.47 -4.01 5.55
N SER A 22 -8.85 -3.78 4.38
CA SER A 22 -9.12 -4.57 3.16
C SER A 22 -8.50 -5.95 3.14
N GLY A 23 -7.45 -6.18 3.95
CA GLY A 23 -6.71 -7.45 3.93
C GLY A 23 -5.93 -7.68 2.63
N VAL A 24 -5.65 -6.63 1.84
CA VAL A 24 -4.87 -6.72 0.58
C VAL A 24 -3.42 -7.21 0.81
N LEU A 25 -2.92 -7.11 2.04
CA LEU A 25 -1.59 -7.57 2.43
C LEU A 25 -1.69 -8.97 3.08
N PRO A 26 -1.14 -10.03 2.45
CA PRO A 26 -1.16 -11.38 2.99
C PRO A 26 -0.34 -11.48 4.28
N TYR A 27 -0.72 -12.39 5.18
CA TYR A 27 -0.05 -12.61 6.47
C TYR A 27 1.42 -13.08 6.35
N LEU A 28 1.78 -13.69 5.21
CA LEU A 28 3.14 -14.15 4.90
C LEU A 28 4.08 -12.99 4.52
N ILE A 29 3.51 -11.85 4.11
CA ILE A 29 4.24 -10.65 3.75
C ILE A 29 4.41 -9.80 5.00
N ASN A 30 5.66 -9.69 5.44
CA ASN A 30 6.03 -8.74 6.48
C ASN A 30 6.08 -7.35 5.85
N TRP A 31 5.37 -6.40 6.44
CA TRP A 31 5.23 -5.08 5.84
C TRP A 31 5.34 -3.97 6.88
N GLY A 32 5.91 -2.84 6.44
CA GLY A 32 5.89 -1.57 7.16
C GLY A 32 5.38 -0.47 6.24
N CYS A 33 4.74 0.55 6.80
CA CYS A 33 4.33 1.72 6.04
C CYS A 33 4.83 2.99 6.73
N ASN A 34 5.38 3.90 5.94
CA ASN A 34 5.72 5.24 6.39
C ASN A 34 4.81 6.25 5.69
N ILE A 35 4.28 7.19 6.47
CA ILE A 35 3.29 8.16 6.02
C ILE A 35 3.98 9.50 5.83
N ASP A 36 4.02 10.00 4.60
CA ASP A 36 4.47 11.34 4.29
C ASP A 36 3.24 12.23 4.06
N GLU A 37 2.74 12.85 5.14
CA GLU A 37 1.56 13.73 5.06
C GLU A 37 1.83 14.99 4.21
N LYS A 38 3.08 15.48 4.21
CA LYS A 38 3.47 16.72 3.51
C LYS A 38 3.35 16.60 1.99
N ASN A 39 3.76 15.46 1.44
CA ASN A 39 3.71 15.18 0.00
C ASN A 39 2.51 14.29 -0.38
N LYS A 40 1.65 13.95 0.59
CA LYS A 40 0.56 12.98 0.44
C LYS A 40 1.03 11.65 -0.17
N ARG A 41 2.06 11.03 0.44
CA ARG A 41 2.62 9.76 -0.03
C ARG A 41 2.59 8.71 1.05
N LEU A 42 2.41 7.47 0.62
CA LEU A 42 2.62 6.28 1.43
C LEU A 42 3.83 5.53 0.90
N VAL A 43 4.74 5.19 1.82
CA VAL A 43 5.95 4.43 1.52
C VAL A 43 5.82 3.07 2.18
N PHE A 44 5.46 2.07 1.39
CA PHE A 44 5.35 0.69 1.85
C PHE A 44 6.68 -0.04 1.68
N GLN A 45 7.11 -0.71 2.74
CA GLN A 45 8.24 -1.61 2.73
C GLN A 45 7.68 -3.03 2.85
N LEU A 46 7.78 -3.82 1.79
CA LEU A 46 7.29 -5.19 1.73
C LEU A 46 8.48 -6.15 1.74
N LYS A 47 8.41 -7.17 2.59
CA LYS A 47 9.45 -8.19 2.73
C LYS A 47 8.81 -9.55 3.01
N HIS A 48 9.21 -10.59 2.29
CA HIS A 48 8.77 -11.95 2.60
C HIS A 48 9.52 -12.49 3.83
N GLY A 49 8.82 -13.23 4.71
CA GLY A 49 9.41 -13.79 5.94
C GLY A 49 10.41 -14.93 5.72
N GLY A 50 10.27 -15.67 4.60
CA GLY A 50 11.21 -16.70 4.15
C GLY A 50 11.92 -16.26 2.86
N GLY A 51 13.24 -16.41 2.76
CA GLY A 51 13.96 -16.03 1.54
C GLY A 51 13.46 -16.80 0.31
N GLY A 52 13.29 -16.12 -0.83
CA GLY A 52 13.02 -16.75 -2.13
C GLY A 52 11.67 -16.43 -2.81
N PHE A 53 10.83 -15.55 -2.25
CA PHE A 53 9.48 -15.28 -2.77
C PHE A 53 9.33 -13.83 -3.24
N GLU A 54 10.22 -13.40 -4.13
CA GLU A 54 10.18 -12.04 -4.71
C GLU A 54 8.94 -11.83 -5.59
N GLU A 55 8.47 -12.86 -6.29
CA GLU A 55 7.25 -12.82 -7.11
C GLU A 55 5.99 -12.54 -6.29
N GLU A 56 5.84 -13.15 -5.11
CA GLU A 56 4.69 -12.89 -4.23
C GLU A 56 4.73 -11.47 -3.64
N VAL A 57 5.92 -10.98 -3.30
CA VAL A 57 6.12 -9.60 -2.84
C VAL A 57 5.76 -8.61 -3.94
N GLU A 58 6.16 -8.89 -5.19
CA GLU A 58 5.85 -8.06 -6.35
C GLU A 58 4.36 -8.07 -6.69
N ALA A 59 3.73 -9.25 -6.70
CA ALA A 59 2.29 -9.39 -6.90
C ALA A 59 1.51 -8.59 -5.85
N THR A 60 1.86 -8.78 -4.56
CA THR A 60 1.27 -8.03 -3.44
C THR A 60 1.47 -6.52 -3.61
N ALA A 61 2.66 -6.08 -4.05
CA ALA A 61 2.91 -4.67 -4.31
C ALA A 61 2.03 -4.10 -5.44
N GLY A 62 1.75 -4.92 -6.46
CA GLY A 62 0.85 -4.59 -7.56
C GLY A 62 -0.60 -4.48 -7.11
N ASP A 63 -1.09 -5.45 -6.35
CA ASP A 63 -2.45 -5.44 -5.80
C ASP A 63 -2.67 -4.28 -4.81
N LEU A 64 -1.68 -4.02 -3.96
CA LEU A 64 -1.68 -2.86 -3.07
C LEU A 64 -1.78 -1.54 -3.86
N GLU A 65 -0.99 -1.38 -4.91
CA GLU A 65 -1.02 -0.17 -5.73
C GLU A 65 -2.39 0.02 -6.40
N LYS A 66 -2.96 -1.06 -6.96
CA LYS A 66 -4.29 -1.04 -7.58
C LYS A 66 -5.37 -0.69 -6.56
N PHE A 67 -5.34 -1.30 -5.39
CA PHE A 67 -6.28 -1.02 -4.31
C PHE A 67 -6.21 0.45 -3.90
N ILE A 68 -5.00 0.96 -3.62
CA ILE A 68 -4.82 2.35 -3.20
C ILE A 68 -5.28 3.33 -4.29
N LYS A 69 -4.99 3.06 -5.57
CA LYS A 69 -5.52 3.87 -6.68
C LYS A 69 -7.04 3.80 -6.80
N SER A 70 -7.65 2.65 -6.47
CA SER A 70 -9.10 2.47 -6.51
C SER A 70 -9.83 3.23 -5.40
N ILE A 71 -9.19 3.41 -4.23
CA ILE A 71 -9.74 4.22 -3.14
C ILE A 71 -9.35 5.70 -3.25
N ASP A 72 -8.25 6.03 -3.92
CA ASP A 72 -7.83 7.40 -4.27
C ASP A 72 -8.55 7.90 -5.53
N VAL A 73 -9.78 7.46 -5.77
CA VAL A 73 -10.64 8.05 -6.80
C VAL A 73 -11.28 9.32 -6.26
N LYS A 74 -11.40 10.32 -7.12
CA LYS A 74 -12.14 11.54 -6.82
C LYS A 74 -13.60 11.13 -6.63
N THR A 75 -14.10 11.13 -5.40
CA THR A 75 -15.54 11.09 -5.17
C THR A 75 -16.11 12.36 -5.82
N GLU A 76 -16.63 12.23 -7.04
CA GLU A 76 -17.48 13.23 -7.65
C GLU A 76 -18.85 13.10 -6.99
N GLU A 77 -19.09 13.95 -6.00
CA GLU A 77 -20.43 14.36 -5.55
C GLU A 77 -20.75 15.75 -6.10
#